data_AF-A0A6M0BLX7-F1
#
_entry.id   AF-A0A6M0BLX7-F1
#
_cell.length_a   1.000
_cell.length_b   1.000
_cell.length_c   1.000
_cell.angle_alpha   90.00
_cell.angle_beta   90.00
_cell.angle_gamma   90.00
#
_symmetry.space_group_name_H-M   'P 1'
#
loop_
_entity.id
_entity.type
_entity.pdbx_description
1 polymer ?
#
loop_
_entity_poly.entity_id
_entity_poly.type
_entity_poly.pdbx_seq_one_letter_code
_entity_poly.pdbx_strand_id
1 'polypeptide(L)'
;QGLGEILAFLSFGPLGMSAAYYSQTQSWSVTNLAASIIVGLATMLILFCSHFHQVEDDIAAGKRSPIVRLGTKRGAQLLPWICGSLFAATAGFVIIGLFPIWTLLSLVGLPFAIKLCRHVNAHYNQPEKVSNCKFIAVALHFWSGLLLGVGFVINLN
;
A
#
# COMPACT_ATOMS: atom_id res chain seq x y z
N GLN A 1 5.51 17.96 -8.34
CA GLN A 1 6.47 17.99 -7.20
C GLN A 1 6.79 16.63 -6.56
N GLY A 2 6.13 15.52 -6.93
CA GLY A 2 6.45 14.20 -6.34
C GLY A 2 5.86 13.96 -4.95
N LEU A 3 4.73 14.61 -4.66
CA LEU A 3 3.98 14.47 -3.42
C LEU A 3 2.80 13.49 -3.56
N GLY A 4 2.62 12.88 -4.75
CA GLY A 4 1.45 12.08 -5.08
C GLY A 4 1.27 10.91 -4.12
N GLU A 5 2.36 10.27 -3.74
CA GLU A 5 2.39 9.14 -2.80
C GLU A 5 1.91 9.54 -1.40
N ILE A 6 2.42 10.65 -0.88
CA ILE A 6 2.05 11.16 0.44
C ILE A 6 0.58 11.60 0.44
N LEU A 7 0.16 12.29 -0.62
CA LEU A 7 -1.24 12.71 -0.77
C LEU A 7 -2.16 11.51 -0.90
N ALA A 8 -1.81 10.50 -1.70
CA ALA A 8 -2.58 9.27 -1.81
C ALA A 8 -2.66 8.53 -0.47
N PHE A 9 -1.55 8.42 0.26
CA PHE A 9 -1.52 7.83 1.59
C PHE A 9 -2.48 8.56 2.56
N LEU A 10 -2.40 9.89 2.63
CA LEU A 10 -3.23 10.69 3.54
C LEU A 10 -4.70 10.64 3.14
N SER A 11 -5.01 10.83 1.86
CA SER A 11 -6.38 10.91 1.36
C SER A 11 -7.13 9.58 1.45
N PHE A 12 -6.48 8.46 1.11
CA PHE A 12 -7.12 7.13 1.11
C PHE A 12 -6.87 6.33 2.40
N GLY A 13 -5.98 6.79 3.27
CA GLY A 13 -5.71 6.21 4.58
C GLY A 13 -6.23 7.11 5.71
N PRO A 14 -5.35 7.69 6.55
CA PRO A 14 -5.72 8.40 7.77
C PRO A 14 -6.84 9.42 7.65
N LEU A 15 -6.79 10.33 6.67
CA LEU A 15 -7.77 11.41 6.59
C LEU A 15 -9.12 10.89 6.09
N GLY A 16 -9.13 10.16 4.98
CA GLY A 16 -10.36 9.66 4.37
C GLY A 16 -11.10 8.68 5.28
N MET A 17 -10.38 7.68 5.82
CA MET A 17 -11.01 6.66 6.66
C MET A 17 -11.40 7.20 8.04
N SER A 18 -10.61 8.11 8.63
CA SER A 18 -11.01 8.70 9.92
C SER A 18 -12.20 9.64 9.76
N ALA A 19 -12.28 10.39 8.66
CA ALA A 19 -13.46 11.20 8.36
C ALA A 19 -14.72 10.31 8.16
N ALA A 20 -14.59 9.21 7.42
CA ALA A 20 -15.68 8.25 7.23
C ALA A 20 -16.09 7.56 8.55
N TYR A 21 -15.14 7.23 9.41
CA TYR A 21 -15.42 6.64 10.72
C TYR A 21 -16.12 7.65 11.65
N TYR A 22 -15.61 8.88 11.71
CA TYR A 22 -16.17 9.93 12.55
C TYR A 22 -17.58 10.31 12.10
N SER A 23 -17.85 10.40 10.80
CA SER A 23 -19.19 10.73 10.30
C SER A 23 -20.25 9.72 10.76
N GLN A 24 -19.88 8.44 10.88
CA GLN A 24 -20.77 7.35 11.28
C GLN A 24 -20.88 7.19 12.80
N THR A 25 -19.78 7.38 13.53
CA THR A 25 -19.71 7.06 14.98
C THR A 25 -19.68 8.27 15.89
N GLN A 26 -19.49 9.48 15.32
CA GLN A 26 -19.27 10.73 16.06
C GLN A 26 -18.15 10.64 17.10
N SER A 27 -17.14 9.79 16.84
CA SER A 27 -16.02 9.54 17.74
C SER A 27 -14.73 9.29 16.96
N TRP A 28 -13.59 9.42 17.65
CA TRP A 28 -12.29 9.05 17.11
C TRP A 28 -11.89 7.66 17.60
N SER A 29 -11.21 6.89 16.74
CA SER A 29 -10.73 5.55 17.08
C SER A 29 -9.27 5.38 16.67
N VAL A 30 -8.43 5.05 17.66
CA VAL A 30 -7.01 4.72 17.45
C VAL A 30 -6.89 3.47 16.58
N THR A 31 -7.75 2.47 16.79
CA THR A 31 -7.80 1.25 15.97
C THR A 31 -8.14 1.56 14.52
N ASN A 32 -9.13 2.44 14.27
CA ASN A 32 -9.47 2.88 12.91
C ASN A 32 -8.30 3.65 12.26
N LEU A 33 -7.67 4.56 13.01
CA LEU A 33 -6.50 5.29 12.52
C LEU A 33 -5.37 4.32 12.15
N ALA A 34 -5.05 3.34 13.00
CA ALA A 34 -4.04 2.31 12.70
C ALA A 34 -4.41 1.47 11.47
N ALA A 35 -5.67 1.01 11.36
CA ALA A 35 -6.14 0.25 10.20
C ALA A 35 -6.03 1.08 8.90
N SER A 36 -6.34 2.37 8.98
CA SER A 36 -6.24 3.28 7.84
C SER A 36 -4.82 3.52 7.35
N ILE A 37 -3.81 3.42 8.23
CA ILE A 37 -2.40 3.48 7.83
C ILE A 37 -2.07 2.29 6.94
N ILE A 38 -2.54 1.08 7.27
CA ILE A 38 -2.32 -0.13 6.46
C ILE A 38 -2.95 0.06 5.06
N VAL A 39 -4.20 0.50 4.99
CA VAL A 39 -4.90 0.74 3.71
C VAL A 39 -4.23 1.85 2.90
N GLY A 40 -3.84 2.95 3.55
CA GLY A 40 -3.15 4.07 2.92
C GLY A 40 -1.78 3.66 2.35
N LEU A 41 -0.99 2.86 3.08
CA LEU A 41 0.30 2.35 2.60
C LEU A 41 0.15 1.47 1.37
N ALA A 42 -0.86 0.59 1.37
CA ALA A 42 -1.16 -0.27 0.22
C ALA A 42 -1.63 0.57 -0.98
N THR A 43 -2.39 1.65 -0.75
CA THR A 43 -2.82 2.57 -1.82
C THR A 43 -1.64 3.34 -2.41
N MET A 44 -0.77 3.88 -1.55
CA MET A 44 0.46 4.55 -1.95
C MET A 44 1.36 3.64 -2.80
N LEU A 45 1.45 2.36 -2.45
CA LEU A 45 2.22 1.36 -3.20
C LEU A 45 1.73 1.20 -4.65
N ILE A 46 0.42 1.31 -4.90
CA ILE A 46 -0.14 1.26 -6.27
C ILE A 46 0.41 2.41 -7.11
N LEU A 47 0.38 3.63 -6.55
CA LEU A 47 0.89 4.82 -7.24
C LEU A 47 2.41 4.73 -7.44
N PHE A 48 3.16 4.32 -6.41
CA PHE A 48 4.60 4.08 -6.53
C PHE A 48 4.94 3.10 -7.66
N CYS A 49 4.18 2.01 -7.79
CA CYS A 49 4.35 1.03 -8.88
C CYS A 49 4.06 1.62 -10.26
N SER A 50 3.08 2.53 -10.38
CA SER A 50 2.73 3.13 -11.67
C SER A 50 3.89 3.92 -12.30
N HIS A 51 4.77 4.49 -11.48
CA HIS A 51 5.90 5.30 -11.95
C HIS A 51 7.04 4.50 -12.62
N PHE A 52 7.10 3.17 -12.48
CA PHE A 52 8.16 2.36 -13.09
C PHE A 52 8.15 2.39 -14.62
N HIS A 53 6.97 2.55 -15.23
CA HIS A 53 6.83 2.59 -16.68
C HIS A 53 6.64 4.01 -17.24
N GLN A 54 6.66 5.03 -16.38
CA GLN A 54 6.29 6.41 -16.72
C GLN A 54 7.43 7.40 -16.47
N VAL A 55 8.68 6.93 -16.38
CA VAL A 55 9.81 7.79 -16.01
C VAL A 55 9.96 8.97 -16.99
N GLU A 56 9.90 8.69 -18.29
CA GLU A 56 10.04 9.71 -19.34
C GLU A 56 8.86 10.68 -19.34
N ASP A 57 7.62 10.16 -19.26
CA ASP A 57 6.40 10.97 -19.18
C ASP A 57 6.39 11.87 -17.94
N ASP A 58 6.81 11.35 -16.79
CA ASP A 58 6.89 12.12 -15.54
C ASP A 58 7.93 13.24 -15.66
N ILE A 59 9.09 12.98 -16.26
CA ILE A 59 10.11 14.01 -16.51
C ILE A 59 9.57 15.09 -17.45
N ALA A 60 8.95 14.68 -18.57
CA ALA A 60 8.36 15.61 -19.55
C ALA A 60 7.26 16.49 -18.92
N ALA A 61 6.48 15.94 -18.00
CA ALA A 61 5.47 16.66 -17.24
C ALA A 61 6.03 17.48 -16.05
N GLY A 62 7.35 17.55 -15.87
CA GLY A 62 7.99 18.25 -14.75
C GLY A 62 7.73 17.61 -13.38
N LYS A 63 7.28 16.35 -13.34
CA LYS A 63 7.05 15.59 -12.12
C LYS A 63 8.37 15.00 -11.61
N ARG A 64 8.62 15.22 -10.32
CA ARG A 64 9.74 14.60 -9.59
C ARG A 64 9.26 13.39 -8.79
N SER A 65 8.67 12.40 -9.45
CA SER A 65 8.15 11.18 -8.80
C SER A 65 9.28 10.40 -8.10
N PRO A 66 8.97 9.49 -7.15
CA PRO A 66 9.99 8.71 -6.46
C PRO A 66 10.90 7.94 -7.41
N ILE A 67 10.34 7.35 -8.48
CA ILE A 67 11.13 6.60 -9.46
C ILE A 67 12.00 7.53 -10.30
N VAL A 68 11.53 8.73 -10.66
CA VAL A 68 12.36 9.75 -11.31
C VAL A 68 13.54 10.17 -10.42
N ARG A 69 13.33 10.29 -9.10
CA ARG A 69 14.39 10.71 -8.16
C ARG A 69 15.38 9.59 -7.81
N LEU A 70 14.88 8.38 -7.61
CA LEU A 70 15.67 7.24 -7.12
C LEU A 70 16.27 6.40 -8.25
N GLY A 71 15.65 6.44 -9.42
CA GLY A 71 15.87 5.50 -10.50
C GLY A 71 15.14 4.18 -10.27
N THR A 72 14.82 3.49 -11.36
CA THR A 72 14.04 2.23 -11.33
C THR A 72 14.72 1.11 -10.54
N LYS A 73 16.07 1.01 -10.58
CA LYS A 73 16.81 -0.01 -9.81
C LYS A 73 16.64 0.16 -8.30
N ARG A 74 16.85 1.37 -7.76
CA ARG A 74 16.67 1.63 -6.32
C ARG A 74 15.20 1.53 -5.93
N GLY A 75 14.30 2.00 -6.79
CA GLY A 75 12.86 1.81 -6.59
C GLY A 75 12.48 0.34 -6.42
N ALA A 76 13.01 -0.54 -7.27
CA ALA A 76 12.78 -1.98 -7.19
C ALA A 76 13.33 -2.59 -5.89
N GLN A 77 14.50 -2.13 -5.44
CA GLN A 77 15.13 -2.58 -4.18
C GLN A 77 14.37 -2.13 -2.92
N LEU A 78 13.61 -1.03 -2.98
CA LEU A 78 12.76 -0.55 -1.89
C LEU A 78 11.44 -1.33 -1.77
N LEU A 79 10.96 -1.91 -2.86
CA LEU A 79 9.65 -2.56 -2.92
C LEU A 79 9.44 -3.68 -1.87
N PRO A 80 10.42 -4.55 -1.59
CA PRO A 80 10.31 -5.55 -0.52
C PRO A 80 10.15 -4.92 0.87
N TRP A 81 10.79 -3.78 1.13
CA TRP A 81 10.68 -3.08 2.42
C TRP A 81 9.31 -2.42 2.57
N ILE A 82 8.79 -1.80 1.51
CA ILE A 82 7.44 -1.23 1.50
C ILE A 82 6.41 -2.34 1.74
N CYS A 83 6.47 -3.43 0.97
CA CYS A 83 5.59 -4.59 1.15
C CYS A 83 5.75 -5.23 2.55
N GLY A 84 6.99 -5.38 3.03
CA GLY A 84 7.28 -5.94 4.34
C GLY A 84 6.69 -5.10 5.47
N SER A 85 6.75 -3.77 5.35
CA SER A 85 6.21 -2.85 6.36
C SER A 85 4.70 -2.98 6.54
N LEU A 86 3.94 -3.26 5.47
CA LEU A 86 2.48 -3.52 5.54
C LEU A 86 2.15 -4.71 6.46
N PHE A 87 2.83 -5.84 6.22
CA PHE A 87 2.59 -7.06 6.98
C PHE A 87 3.17 -6.98 8.39
N ALA A 88 4.36 -6.37 8.54
CA ALA A 88 4.98 -6.15 9.84
C ALA A 88 4.15 -5.23 10.73
N ALA A 89 3.61 -4.13 10.18
CA ALA A 89 2.72 -3.23 10.92
C ALA A 89 1.44 -3.95 11.35
N THR A 90 0.81 -4.71 10.45
CA THR A 90 -0.39 -5.50 10.78
C THR A 90 -0.12 -6.51 11.89
N ALA A 91 0.95 -7.30 11.77
CA ALA A 91 1.36 -8.25 12.81
C ALA A 91 1.71 -7.54 14.13
N GLY A 92 2.41 -6.41 14.07
CA GLY A 92 2.72 -5.57 15.23
C GLY A 92 1.47 -5.10 15.96
N PHE A 93 0.45 -4.64 15.23
CA PHE A 93 -0.83 -4.23 15.81
C PHE A 93 -1.60 -5.39 16.45
N VAL A 94 -1.49 -6.61 15.91
CA VAL A 94 -2.04 -7.82 16.54
C VAL A 94 -1.28 -8.16 17.82
N ILE A 95 0.06 -8.11 17.80
CA ILE A 95 0.92 -8.44 18.95
C ILE A 95 0.63 -7.52 20.15
N ILE A 96 0.43 -6.22 19.91
CA ILE A 96 0.11 -5.26 20.97
C ILE A 96 -1.38 -5.25 21.36
N GLY A 97 -2.20 -6.12 20.77
CA GLY A 97 -3.64 -6.23 21.06
C GLY A 97 -4.51 -5.11 20.48
N LEU A 98 -3.98 -4.28 19.58
CA LEU A 98 -4.76 -3.22 18.92
C LEU A 98 -5.68 -3.79 17.84
N PHE A 99 -5.24 -4.83 17.13
CA PHE A 99 -6.01 -5.52 16.10
C PHE A 99 -6.40 -6.93 16.57
N PRO A 100 -7.61 -7.42 16.22
CA PRO A 100 -7.98 -8.82 16.39
C PRO A 100 -7.04 -9.77 15.64
N ILE A 101 -6.82 -10.97 16.17
CA ILE A 101 -5.97 -11.99 15.53
C ILE A 101 -6.44 -12.34 14.10
N TRP A 102 -7.75 -12.28 13.85
CA TRP A 102 -8.34 -12.54 12.54
C TRP A 102 -7.92 -11.54 11.46
N THR A 103 -7.40 -10.36 11.82
CA THR A 103 -6.83 -9.41 10.84
C THR A 103 -5.58 -9.96 10.14
N LEU A 104 -4.95 -11.00 10.68
CA LEU A 104 -3.86 -11.73 10.01
C LEU A 104 -4.32 -12.46 8.74
N LEU A 105 -5.62 -12.59 8.47
CA LEU A 105 -6.13 -13.05 7.17
C LEU A 105 -5.63 -12.14 6.02
N SER A 106 -5.32 -10.87 6.30
CA SER A 106 -4.69 -9.96 5.34
C SER A 106 -3.34 -10.46 4.78
N LEU A 107 -2.67 -11.41 5.46
CA LEU A 107 -1.45 -12.07 4.97
C LEU A 107 -1.67 -12.88 3.69
N VAL A 108 -2.91 -13.16 3.28
CA VAL A 108 -3.24 -13.67 1.93
C VAL A 108 -2.78 -12.71 0.83
N GLY A 109 -2.50 -11.44 1.14
CA GLY A 109 -1.80 -10.52 0.25
C GLY A 109 -0.35 -10.92 -0.07
N LEU A 110 0.31 -11.72 0.78
CA LEU A 110 1.74 -12.02 0.69
C LEU A 110 2.20 -12.64 -0.65
N PRO A 111 1.48 -13.61 -1.26
CA PRO A 111 1.81 -14.11 -2.59
C PRO A 111 1.82 -13.00 -3.66
N PHE A 112 0.91 -12.01 -3.57
CA PHE A 112 0.88 -10.87 -4.49
C PHE A 112 2.05 -9.92 -4.25
N ALA A 113 2.42 -9.68 -2.99
CA ALA A 113 3.60 -8.90 -2.65
C ALA A 113 4.91 -9.55 -3.15
N ILE A 114 5.06 -10.86 -2.97
CA ILE A 114 6.20 -11.62 -3.48
C ILE A 114 6.22 -11.57 -5.01
N LYS A 115 5.08 -11.79 -5.67
CA LYS A 115 4.94 -11.67 -7.12
C LYS A 115 5.33 -10.29 -7.61
N LEU A 116 4.85 -9.24 -6.95
CA LEU A 116 5.15 -7.84 -7.27
C LEU A 116 6.65 -7.56 -7.17
N CYS A 117 7.27 -7.91 -6.04
CA CYS A 117 8.71 -7.69 -5.80
C CYS A 117 9.57 -8.45 -6.83
N ARG A 118 9.27 -9.72 -7.09
CA ARG A 118 9.99 -10.52 -8.09
C ARG A 118 9.82 -9.95 -9.50
N HIS A 119 8.59 -9.60 -9.87
CA HIS A 119 8.26 -9.08 -11.20
C HIS A 119 8.98 -7.76 -11.48
N VAL A 120 8.91 -6.81 -10.54
CA VAL A 120 9.56 -5.51 -10.68
C VAL A 120 11.09 -5.67 -10.66
N ASN A 121 11.65 -6.48 -9.76
CA ASN A 121 13.10 -6.67 -9.71
C ASN A 121 13.67 -7.33 -10.98
N ALA A 122 12.90 -8.18 -11.65
CA ALA A 122 13.31 -8.78 -12.92
C ALA A 122 13.20 -7.83 -14.13
N HIS A 123 12.30 -6.84 -14.07
CA HIS A 123 11.92 -6.03 -15.23
C HIS A 123 12.02 -4.51 -15.02
N TYR A 124 12.64 -4.04 -13.94
CA TYR A 124 12.67 -2.60 -13.58
C TYR A 124 13.23 -1.70 -14.68
N ASN A 125 14.07 -2.24 -15.57
CA ASN A 125 14.69 -1.54 -16.69
C ASN A 125 13.94 -1.70 -18.02
N GLN A 126 12.78 -2.34 -18.02
CA GLN A 126 11.98 -2.66 -19.21
C GLN A 126 10.56 -2.09 -19.03
N PRO A 127 10.33 -0.80 -19.35
CA PRO A 127 9.06 -0.09 -19.12
C PRO A 127 7.82 -0.84 -19.59
N GLU A 128 7.87 -1.42 -20.79
CA GLU A 128 6.76 -2.19 -21.36
C GLU A 128 6.40 -3.41 -20.50
N LYS A 129 7.40 -4.17 -20.05
CA LYS A 129 7.18 -5.39 -19.25
C LYS A 129 6.79 -5.10 -17.80
N VAL A 130 7.27 -4.00 -17.23
CA VAL A 130 6.97 -3.63 -15.83
C VAL A 130 5.66 -2.83 -15.70
N SER A 131 5.07 -2.37 -16.80
CA SER A 131 3.85 -1.55 -16.83
C SER A 131 2.64 -2.15 -16.09
N ASN A 132 2.57 -3.47 -16.02
CA ASN A 132 1.51 -4.21 -15.33
C ASN A 132 1.71 -4.31 -13.80
N CYS A 133 2.84 -3.88 -13.23
CA CYS A 133 3.12 -4.05 -11.80
C CYS A 133 2.09 -3.34 -10.91
N LYS A 134 1.51 -2.22 -11.36
CA LYS A 134 0.41 -1.54 -10.67
C LYS A 134 -0.83 -2.43 -10.48
N PHE A 135 -1.13 -3.32 -11.41
CA PHE A 135 -2.26 -4.25 -11.26
C PHE A 135 -1.97 -5.35 -10.25
N ILE A 136 -0.71 -5.77 -10.13
CA ILE A 136 -0.29 -6.70 -9.08
C ILE A 136 -0.40 -6.01 -7.70
N ALA A 137 0.00 -4.74 -7.62
CA ALA A 137 -0.18 -3.92 -6.41
C ALA A 137 -1.67 -3.70 -6.07
N VAL A 138 -2.55 -3.51 -7.07
CA VAL A 138 -4.00 -3.44 -6.87
C VAL A 138 -4.53 -4.75 -6.29
N ALA A 139 -4.09 -5.90 -6.81
CA ALA A 139 -4.51 -7.21 -6.28
C ALA A 139 -4.04 -7.40 -4.82
N LEU A 140 -2.79 -7.00 -4.51
CA LEU A 140 -2.29 -6.97 -3.13
C LEU A 140 -3.17 -6.10 -2.24
N HIS A 141 -3.45 -4.86 -2.64
CA HIS A 141 -4.30 -3.94 -1.91
C HIS A 141 -5.69 -4.51 -1.68
N PHE A 142 -6.33 -5.05 -2.74
CA PHE A 142 -7.68 -5.60 -2.68
C PHE A 142 -7.77 -6.77 -1.71
N TRP A 143 -6.95 -7.81 -1.88
CA TRP A 143 -7.02 -9.01 -1.05
C TRP A 143 -6.61 -8.74 0.40
N SER A 144 -5.54 -7.96 0.59
CA SER A 144 -5.09 -7.59 1.93
C SER A 144 -6.14 -6.73 2.65
N GLY A 145 -6.69 -5.72 1.98
CA GLY A 145 -7.67 -4.80 2.56
C GLY A 145 -9.01 -5.47 2.85
N LEU A 146 -9.51 -6.30 1.92
CA LEU A 146 -10.75 -7.06 2.10
C LEU A 146 -10.65 -7.97 3.33
N LEU A 147 -9.57 -8.75 3.44
CA LEU A 147 -9.40 -9.71 4.53
C LEU A 147 -9.01 -9.05 5.85
N LEU A 148 -8.36 -7.88 5.82
CA LEU A 148 -8.20 -7.05 7.00
C LEU A 148 -9.57 -6.63 7.55
N GLY A 149 -10.46 -6.13 6.68
CA GLY A 149 -11.83 -5.75 7.05
C GLY A 149 -12.66 -6.92 7.57
N VAL A 150 -12.63 -8.07 6.89
CA VAL A 150 -13.26 -9.32 7.37
C VAL A 150 -12.73 -9.72 8.73
N GLY A 151 -11.43 -9.60 8.97
CA GLY A 151 -10.82 -9.89 10.27
C GLY A 151 -11.36 -9.03 11.41
N PHE A 152 -11.64 -7.75 11.16
CA PHE A 152 -12.32 -6.90 12.13
C PHE A 152 -13.77 -7.33 12.37
N VAL A 153 -14.51 -7.70 11.31
CA VAL A 153 -15.92 -8.10 11.42
C VAL A 153 -16.08 -9.43 12.16
N ILE A 154 -15.23 -10.43 11.92
CA ILE A 154 -15.30 -11.73 12.59
C ILE A 154 -15.18 -11.59 14.12
N ASN A 155 -14.38 -10.62 14.59
CA ASN A 155 -14.19 -10.36 16.01
C ASN A 155 -15.35 -9.64 16.69
N LEU A 156 -16.35 -9.16 15.94
CA LEU A 156 -17.52 -8.47 16.50
C LEU A 156 -18.60 -9.44 17.00
N ASN A 157 -18.39 -10.75 16.85
CA ASN A 157 -19.24 -11.83 17.36
C ASN A 157 -18.50 -12.63 18.43
#